data_AF-A0A351FQL2-F1
#
_entry.id   AF-A0A351FQL2-F1
#
_cell.length_a   1.000
_cell.length_b   1.000
_cell.length_c   1.000
_cell.angle_alpha   90.00
_cell.angle_beta   90.00
_cell.angle_gamma   90.00
#
_symmetry.space_group_name_H-M   'P 1'
#
loop_
_entity.id
_entity.type
_entity.pdbx_description
1 polymer ?
#
loop_
_entity_poly.entity_id
_entity_poly.type
_entity_poly.pdbx_seq_one_letter_code
_entity_poly.pdbx_strand_id
1 'polypeptide(L)'
;FVMPEDRIKHAVERIREELQEQLAKFREQGKLLEAQRLNARTRFDIEMLQEVGHCPGIENYSQPLSGRPRGLPPYTLYDFFPDDYLLVIDESHVTIPQVRAMWAGDHSRKSNLVEHGFRLPSALDNRPLKFEEWEERVKQVVFVSATPGEYEL
;
A
#
# COMPACT_ATOMS: atom_id res chain seq x y z
N PHE A 1 5.74 4.53 17.89
CA PHE A 1 6.53 3.29 17.79
C PHE A 1 7.76 3.64 16.96
N VAL A 2 8.95 3.75 17.56
CA VAL A 2 10.19 3.99 16.80
C VAL A 2 10.63 2.64 16.25
N MET A 3 10.81 2.55 14.93
CA MET A 3 11.28 1.31 14.32
C MET A 3 12.74 1.03 14.73
N PRO A 4 13.15 -0.24 14.94
CA PRO A 4 14.55 -0.56 15.23
C PRO A 4 15.48 -0.08 14.12
N GLU A 5 16.65 0.43 14.48
CA GLU A 5 17.63 1.02 13.55
C GLU A 5 18.06 0.04 12.45
N ASP A 6 18.27 -1.23 12.80
CA ASP A 6 18.66 -2.27 11.84
C ASP A 6 17.59 -2.51 10.77
N ARG A 7 16.31 -2.41 11.15
CA ARG A 7 15.19 -2.54 10.20
C ARG A 7 15.16 -1.35 9.24
N ILE A 8 15.49 -0.15 9.71
CA ILE A 8 15.60 1.04 8.85
C ILE A 8 16.75 0.88 7.86
N LYS A 9 17.92 0.41 8.31
CA LYS A 9 19.09 0.16 7.44
C LYS A 9 18.73 -0.79 6.29
N HIS A 10 18.12 -1.94 6.60
CA HIS A 10 17.69 -2.89 5.57
C HIS A 10 16.61 -2.33 4.64
N ALA A 11 15.66 -1.56 5.17
CA ALA A 11 14.65 -0.92 4.32
C ALA A 11 15.28 0.08 3.35
N VAL A 12 16.25 0.88 3.80
CA VAL A 12 16.97 1.85 2.98
C VAL A 12 17.75 1.17 1.85
N GLU A 13 18.38 0.02 2.10
CA GLU A 13 19.05 -0.77 1.06
C GLU A 13 18.07 -1.16 -0.05
N ARG A 14 16.92 -1.75 0.32
CA ARG A 14 15.87 -2.13 -0.63
C ARG A 14 15.30 -0.95 -1.42
N ILE A 15 15.11 0.20 -0.76
CA ILE A 15 14.63 1.43 -1.41
C ILE A 15 15.67 1.93 -2.42
N ARG A 16 16.97 1.86 -2.11
CA ARG A 16 18.05 2.26 -3.03
C ARG A 16 18.13 1.36 -4.26
N GLU A 17 18.00 0.05 -4.07
CA GLU A 17 17.98 -0.93 -5.16
C GLU A 17 16.80 -0.66 -6.10
N GLU A 18 15.58 -0.56 -5.56
CA GLU A 18 14.39 -0.26 -6.35
C GLU A 18 14.49 1.09 -7.07
N LEU A 19 15.06 2.11 -6.40
CA LEU A 19 15.30 3.41 -7.02
C LEU A 19 16.23 3.27 -8.22
N GLN A 20 17.35 2.56 -8.10
CA GLN A 20 18.28 2.37 -9.20
C GLN A 20 17.63 1.68 -10.40
N GLU A 21 16.89 0.60 -10.16
CA GLU A 21 16.14 -0.11 -11.20
C GLU A 21 15.12 0.79 -11.90
N GLN A 22 14.34 1.55 -11.13
CA GLN A 22 13.29 2.40 -11.67
C GLN A 22 13.87 3.59 -12.45
N LEU A 23 14.98 4.17 -11.99
CA LEU A 23 15.67 5.23 -12.71
C LEU A 23 16.26 4.73 -14.03
N ALA A 24 16.79 3.51 -14.07
CA ALA A 24 17.27 2.90 -15.31
C ALA A 24 16.13 2.75 -16.33
N LYS A 25 14.97 2.21 -15.90
CA LYS A 25 13.77 2.08 -16.73
C LYS A 25 13.31 3.42 -17.30
N PHE A 26 13.24 4.47 -16.47
CA PHE A 26 12.84 5.79 -16.95
C PHE A 26 13.82 6.39 -17.95
N ARG A 27 15.13 6.22 -17.74
CA ARG A 27 16.15 6.70 -18.69
C ARG A 27 16.06 5.98 -20.03
N GLU A 28 15.87 4.66 -20.02
CA GLU A 28 15.68 3.85 -21.23
C GLU A 28 14.42 4.30 -22.01
N GLN A 29 13.37 4.69 -21.31
CA GLN A 29 12.12 5.21 -21.89
C GLN A 29 12.19 6.69 -22.30
N GLY A 30 13.31 7.38 -22.11
CA GLY A 30 13.43 8.83 -22.35
C GLY A 30 12.67 9.72 -21.35
N LYS A 31 12.14 9.15 -20.27
CA LYS A 31 11.41 9.84 -19.18
C LYS A 31 12.36 10.51 -18.19
N LEU A 32 13.18 11.44 -18.68
CA LEU A 32 14.26 12.07 -17.89
C LEU A 32 13.72 12.94 -16.74
N LEU A 33 12.57 13.60 -16.93
CA LEU A 33 11.96 14.44 -15.91
C LEU A 33 11.41 13.61 -14.74
N GLU A 34 10.73 12.49 -15.05
CA GLU A 34 10.24 11.52 -14.08
C GLU A 34 11.42 10.91 -13.29
N ALA A 35 12.51 10.56 -13.98
CA ALA A 35 13.71 10.06 -13.32
C ALA A 35 14.31 11.09 -12.35
N GLN A 36 14.45 12.35 -12.78
CA GLN A 36 14.97 13.41 -11.93
C GLN A 36 14.08 13.64 -10.71
N ARG A 37 12.75 13.70 -10.91
CA ARG A 37 11.75 13.88 -9.86
C ARG A 37 11.82 12.76 -8.82
N LEU A 38 11.82 11.50 -9.29
CA LEU A 38 11.88 10.33 -8.42
C LEU A 38 13.18 10.31 -7.61
N ASN A 39 14.32 10.53 -8.29
CA ASN A 39 15.63 10.52 -7.63
C ASN A 39 15.74 11.59 -6.53
N ALA A 40 15.30 12.82 -6.82
CA ALA A 40 15.35 13.91 -5.85
C ALA A 40 14.50 13.59 -4.61
N ARG A 41 13.25 13.15 -4.81
CA ARG A 41 12.33 12.83 -3.72
C ARG A 41 12.82 11.65 -2.88
N THR A 42 13.16 10.54 -3.51
CA THR A 42 13.52 9.30 -2.81
C THR A 42 14.83 9.47 -2.03
N ARG A 43 15.82 10.20 -2.56
CA ARG A 43 17.07 10.46 -1.82
C ARG A 43 16.85 11.30 -0.57
N PHE A 44 16.04 12.36 -0.67
CA PHE A 44 15.65 13.16 0.49
C PHE A 44 14.92 12.31 1.54
N ASP A 45 13.97 11.48 1.11
CA ASP A 45 13.25 10.58 2.01
C ASP A 45 14.19 9.55 2.68
N ILE A 46 15.20 9.03 1.96
CA ILE A 46 16.24 8.15 2.51
C ILE A 46 17.07 8.86 3.59
N GLU A 47 17.53 10.08 3.33
CA GLU A 47 18.30 10.88 4.30
C GLU A 47 17.49 11.09 5.58
N MET A 48 16.21 11.46 5.45
CA MET A 48 15.29 11.62 6.57
C MET A 48 15.09 10.32 7.36
N LEU A 49 14.96 9.17 6.68
CA LEU A 49 14.87 7.86 7.33
C LEU A 49 16.13 7.51 8.12
N GLN A 50 17.33 7.83 7.59
CA GLN A 50 18.59 7.51 8.25
C GLN A 50 18.87 8.40 9.47
N GLU A 51 18.59 9.70 9.37
CA GLU A 51 18.92 10.68 10.42
C GLU A 51 17.83 10.79 11.50
N VAL A 52 16.56 10.74 11.11
CA VAL A 52 15.41 11.00 12.00
C VAL A 52 14.63 9.72 12.31
N GLY A 53 14.80 8.67 11.51
CA GLY A 53 14.00 7.45 11.60
C GLY A 53 12.59 7.58 11.00
N HIS A 54 12.29 8.69 10.34
CA HIS A 54 10.99 8.97 9.73
C HIS A 54 11.09 9.97 8.57
N CYS A 55 10.18 9.90 7.60
CA CYS A 55 10.06 10.88 6.52
C CYS A 55 8.58 11.19 6.19
N PRO A 56 8.27 12.37 5.62
CA PRO A 56 6.93 12.70 5.16
C PRO A 56 6.44 11.75 4.07
N GLY A 57 5.36 11.02 4.37
CA GLY A 57 4.80 10.01 3.47
C GLY A 57 5.49 8.65 3.61
N ILE A 58 5.98 8.31 4.80
CA ILE A 58 6.66 7.04 5.10
C ILE A 58 5.83 5.80 4.71
N GLU A 59 4.50 5.91 4.70
CA GLU A 59 3.59 4.83 4.32
C GLU A 59 3.81 4.34 2.89
N ASN A 60 4.38 5.17 2.00
CA ASN A 60 4.75 4.78 0.64
C ASN A 60 5.96 3.81 0.62
N TYR A 61 6.63 3.63 1.75
CA TYR A 61 7.71 2.68 1.96
C TYR A 61 7.29 1.53 2.91
N SER A 62 5.98 1.33 3.14
CA SER A 62 5.50 0.31 4.08
C SER A 62 5.97 -1.11 3.72
N GLN A 63 6.05 -1.45 2.43
CA GLN A 63 6.55 -2.76 1.98
C GLN A 63 8.07 -2.93 2.19
N PRO A 64 8.94 -1.95 1.82
CA PRO A 64 10.35 -1.98 2.19
C PRO A 64 10.56 -2.10 3.71
N LEU A 65 9.85 -1.30 4.49
CA LEU A 65 9.96 -1.22 5.96
C LEU A 65 9.47 -2.48 6.68
N SER A 66 8.45 -3.15 6.16
CA SER A 66 7.91 -4.37 6.75
C SER A 66 8.68 -5.64 6.37
N GLY A 67 9.59 -5.57 5.39
CA GLY A 67 10.34 -6.75 4.92
C GLY A 67 9.50 -7.75 4.11
N ARG A 68 8.22 -7.47 3.85
CA ARG A 68 7.31 -8.42 3.20
C ARG A 68 7.62 -8.55 1.70
N PRO A 69 7.37 -9.71 1.08
CA PRO A 69 7.35 -9.84 -0.38
C PRO A 69 6.38 -8.84 -1.04
N ARG A 70 6.69 -8.43 -2.27
CA ARG A 70 5.79 -7.56 -3.07
C ARG A 70 4.47 -8.26 -3.36
N GLY A 71 3.41 -7.47 -3.53
CA GLY A 71 2.08 -7.95 -3.89
C GLY A 71 1.27 -8.55 -2.73
N LEU A 72 1.90 -8.89 -1.61
CA LEU A 72 1.20 -9.43 -0.45
C LEU A 72 0.16 -8.44 0.11
N PRO A 73 -0.97 -8.95 0.66
CA PRO A 73 -1.95 -8.11 1.29
C PRO A 73 -1.34 -7.26 2.42
N PRO A 74 -1.70 -5.98 2.55
CA PRO A 74 -1.30 -5.12 3.66
C PRO A 74 -1.85 -5.63 5.00
N TYR A 75 -1.19 -5.26 6.10
CA TYR A 75 -1.82 -5.36 7.42
C TYR A 75 -2.93 -4.31 7.51
N THR A 76 -4.04 -4.70 8.12
CA THR A 76 -5.27 -3.94 8.26
C THR A 76 -5.80 -4.06 9.68
N LEU A 77 -6.94 -3.42 9.95
CA LEU A 77 -7.61 -3.54 11.25
C LEU A 77 -8.01 -5.00 11.57
N TYR A 78 -8.33 -5.82 10.57
CA TYR A 78 -8.70 -7.22 10.78
C TYR A 78 -7.59 -8.03 11.46
N ASP A 79 -6.32 -7.71 11.18
CA ASP A 79 -5.16 -8.41 11.74
C ASP A 79 -4.95 -8.14 13.25
N PHE A 80 -5.68 -7.18 13.82
CA PHE A 80 -5.65 -6.86 15.25
C PHE A 80 -6.76 -7.55 16.04
N PHE A 81 -7.73 -8.14 15.36
CA PHE A 81 -8.79 -8.91 16.01
C PHE A 81 -8.37 -10.37 16.22
N PRO A 82 -8.90 -11.04 17.26
CA PRO A 82 -8.85 -12.49 17.37
C PRO A 82 -9.47 -13.17 16.13
N ASP A 83 -9.10 -14.42 15.90
CA ASP A 83 -9.56 -15.18 14.74
C ASP A 83 -11.07 -15.44 14.70
N ASP A 84 -11.80 -15.25 15.80
CA ASP A 84 -13.23 -15.52 15.98
C ASP A 84 -14.08 -14.23 16.10
N TYR A 85 -13.61 -13.12 15.53
CA TYR A 85 -14.36 -11.87 15.54
C TYR A 85 -15.67 -11.94 14.74
N LEU A 86 -16.66 -11.17 15.20
CA LEU A 86 -17.90 -10.93 14.47
C LEU A 86 -17.82 -9.62 13.69
N LEU A 87 -18.06 -9.68 12.38
CA LEU A 87 -18.21 -8.51 11.53
C LEU A 87 -19.69 -8.15 11.39
N VAL A 88 -20.04 -6.89 11.60
CA VAL A 88 -21.37 -6.36 11.26
C VAL A 88 -21.20 -5.32 10.17
N ILE A 89 -21.91 -5.49 9.06
CA ILE A 89 -21.85 -4.59 7.92
C ILE A 89 -23.19 -3.89 7.78
N ASP A 90 -23.22 -2.64 8.24
CA ASP A 90 -24.38 -1.77 8.11
C ASP A 90 -24.54 -1.27 6.67
N GLU A 91 -25.80 -1.08 6.28
CA GLU A 91 -26.23 -0.75 4.91
C GLU A 91 -25.47 -1.57 3.85
N SER A 92 -25.46 -2.90 4.03
CA SER A 92 -24.60 -3.83 3.26
C SER A 92 -24.70 -3.65 1.75
N HIS A 93 -25.90 -3.38 1.25
CA HIS A 93 -26.19 -3.17 -0.17
C HIS A 93 -25.41 -2.01 -0.80
N VAL A 94 -24.94 -1.06 0.00
CA VAL A 94 -24.06 0.05 -0.42
C VAL A 94 -22.62 -0.20 0.01
N THR A 95 -22.43 -0.68 1.25
CA THR A 95 -21.09 -0.85 1.85
C THR A 95 -20.26 -1.90 1.10
N ILE A 96 -20.85 -3.00 0.63
CA ILE A 96 -20.14 -4.05 -0.09
C ILE A 96 -19.60 -3.56 -1.45
N PRO A 97 -20.40 -2.94 -2.33
CA PRO A 97 -19.89 -2.30 -3.54
C PRO A 97 -18.77 -1.30 -3.27
N GLN A 98 -18.87 -0.52 -2.19
CA GLN A 98 -17.84 0.45 -1.82
C GLN A 98 -16.52 -0.26 -1.46
N VAL A 99 -16.55 -1.26 -0.58
CA VAL A 99 -15.36 -2.06 -0.20
C VAL A 99 -14.69 -2.65 -1.45
N ARG A 100 -15.49 -3.20 -2.37
CA ARG A 100 -15.00 -3.78 -3.64
C ARG A 100 -14.27 -2.74 -4.51
N ALA A 101 -14.77 -1.51 -4.56
CA ALA A 101 -14.21 -0.46 -5.41
C ALA A 101 -12.91 0.16 -4.86
N MET A 102 -12.64 0.04 -3.56
CA MET A 102 -11.53 0.75 -2.90
C MET A 102 -10.16 0.46 -3.52
N TRP A 103 -9.86 -0.81 -3.82
CA TRP A 103 -8.57 -1.18 -4.39
C TRP A 103 -8.35 -0.57 -5.77
N ALA A 104 -9.34 -0.65 -6.66
CA ALA A 104 -9.21 -0.17 -8.04
C ALA A 104 -8.97 1.34 -8.11
N GLY A 105 -9.71 2.12 -7.29
CA GLY A 105 -9.52 3.57 -7.20
C GLY A 105 -8.15 3.95 -6.66
N ASP A 106 -7.69 3.30 -5.58
CA ASP A 106 -6.37 3.55 -5.01
C ASP A 106 -5.24 3.15 -5.97
N HIS A 107 -5.36 1.99 -6.60
CA HIS A 107 -4.39 1.47 -7.56
C HIS A 107 -4.26 2.41 -8.77
N SER A 108 -5.38 2.84 -9.37
CA SER A 108 -5.35 3.79 -10.50
C SER A 108 -4.60 5.09 -10.15
N ARG A 109 -4.95 5.69 -9.00
CA ARG A 109 -4.31 6.93 -8.54
C ARG A 109 -2.81 6.75 -8.28
N LYS A 110 -2.41 5.66 -7.62
CA LYS A 110 -1.00 5.40 -7.31
C LYS A 110 -0.20 5.00 -8.54
N SER A 111 -0.78 4.25 -9.47
CA SER A 111 -0.14 3.93 -10.75
C SER A 111 0.23 5.18 -11.52
N ASN A 112 -0.64 6.21 -11.54
CA ASN A 112 -0.30 7.50 -12.14
C ASN A 112 0.88 8.19 -11.42
N LEU A 113 0.93 8.16 -10.08
CA LEU A 113 2.07 8.73 -9.33
C LEU A 113 3.39 7.99 -9.65
N VAL A 114 3.34 6.67 -9.77
CA VAL A 114 4.49 5.85 -10.14
C VAL A 114 4.91 6.14 -11.58
N GLU A 115 3.98 6.14 -12.53
CA GLU A 115 4.25 6.38 -13.95
C GLU A 115 4.92 7.73 -14.20
N HIS A 116 4.52 8.75 -13.44
CA HIS A 116 5.09 10.10 -13.52
C HIS A 116 6.23 10.33 -12.50
N GLY A 117 6.83 9.29 -11.92
CA GLY A 117 8.03 9.41 -11.10
C GLY A 117 7.86 10.22 -9.81
N PHE A 118 6.65 10.29 -9.26
CA PHE A 118 6.41 10.87 -7.93
C PHE A 118 6.68 9.88 -6.80
N ARG A 119 6.52 8.56 -7.06
CA ARG A 119 6.68 7.48 -6.09
C ARG A 119 7.34 6.25 -6.74
N LEU A 120 7.98 5.43 -5.90
CA LEU A 120 8.51 4.13 -6.31
C LEU A 120 7.39 3.11 -6.55
N PRO A 121 7.61 2.07 -7.38
CA PRO A 121 6.64 1.00 -7.58
C PRO A 121 6.14 0.33 -6.29
N SER A 122 6.98 0.22 -5.25
CA SER A 122 6.63 -0.35 -3.94
C SER A 122 5.54 0.43 -3.21
N ALA A 123 5.29 1.69 -3.58
CA ALA A 123 4.17 2.46 -3.05
C ALA A 123 2.81 1.83 -3.40
N LEU A 124 2.73 1.00 -4.45
CA LEU A 124 1.52 0.26 -4.82
C LEU A 124 1.17 -0.85 -3.80
N ASP A 125 2.14 -1.32 -3.02
CA ASP A 125 1.92 -2.35 -1.99
C ASP A 125 1.35 -1.75 -0.69
N ASN A 126 1.42 -0.43 -0.53
CA ASN A 126 0.65 0.28 0.47
C ASN A 126 -0.74 0.57 -0.07
N ARG A 127 -1.73 -0.30 0.13
CA ARG A 127 -3.03 -0.23 -0.55
C ARG A 127 -4.17 -0.69 0.36
N PRO A 128 -5.44 -0.55 -0.04
CA PRO A 128 -6.53 -1.33 0.51
C PRO A 128 -6.41 -2.82 0.12
N LEU A 129 -7.17 -3.67 0.80
CA LEU A 129 -7.38 -5.05 0.37
C LEU A 129 -8.12 -5.06 -0.97
N LYS A 130 -7.78 -6.04 -1.82
CA LYS A 130 -8.66 -6.45 -2.91
C LYS A 130 -9.92 -7.08 -2.31
N PHE A 131 -11.00 -7.15 -3.10
CA PHE A 131 -12.24 -7.72 -2.59
C PHE A 131 -12.07 -9.19 -2.19
N GLU A 132 -11.34 -9.95 -2.98
CA GLU A 132 -11.05 -11.37 -2.72
C GLU A 132 -10.19 -11.54 -1.46
N GLU A 133 -9.20 -10.66 -1.27
CA GLU A 133 -8.38 -10.64 -0.05
C GLU A 133 -9.20 -10.25 1.18
N TRP A 134 -10.25 -9.44 1.02
CA TRP A 134 -11.17 -9.09 2.09
C TRP A 134 -12.11 -10.26 2.41
N GLU A 135 -12.66 -10.94 1.41
CA GLU A 135 -13.48 -12.15 1.58
C GLU A 135 -12.75 -13.22 2.39
N GLU A 136 -11.46 -13.44 2.14
CA GLU A 136 -10.62 -14.37 2.92
C GLU A 136 -10.50 -14.00 4.41
N ARG A 137 -10.68 -12.73 4.78
CA ARG A 137 -10.66 -12.28 6.17
C ARG A 137 -12.02 -12.42 6.84
N VAL A 138 -13.10 -12.28 6.09
CA VAL A 138 -14.48 -12.32 6.60
C VAL A 138 -14.86 -13.74 7.00
N LYS A 139 -14.86 -14.01 8.30
CA LYS A 139 -15.20 -15.34 8.85
C LYS A 139 -16.65 -15.45 9.30
N GLN A 140 -17.06 -14.59 10.22
CA GLN A 140 -18.44 -14.49 10.70
C GLN A 140 -18.94 -13.08 10.41
N VAL A 141 -20.03 -12.97 9.66
CA VAL A 141 -20.57 -11.69 9.22
C VAL A 141 -22.09 -11.63 9.34
N VAL A 142 -22.59 -10.48 9.78
CA VAL A 142 -24.00 -10.11 9.74
C VAL A 142 -24.14 -8.93 8.79
N PHE A 143 -24.81 -9.17 7.66
CA PHE A 143 -25.21 -8.10 6.74
C PHE A 143 -26.51 -7.48 7.24
N VAL A 144 -26.50 -6.17 7.44
CA VAL A 144 -27.67 -5.40 7.87
C VAL A 144 -28.08 -4.49 6.72
N SER A 145 -29.25 -4.77 6.13
CA SER A 145 -29.85 -3.91 5.12
C SER A 145 -31.34 -4.21 4.98
N ALA A 146 -32.13 -3.16 4.72
CA ALA A 146 -33.53 -3.30 4.32
C ALA A 146 -33.70 -3.83 2.88
N THR A 147 -32.66 -3.71 2.06
CA THR A 147 -32.65 -4.06 0.63
C THR A 147 -31.37 -4.84 0.31
N PRO A 148 -31.19 -6.06 0.86
CA PRO A 148 -29.97 -6.84 0.63
C PRO A 148 -29.77 -7.10 -0.86
N GLY A 149 -28.54 -6.91 -1.35
CA GLY A 149 -28.16 -7.26 -2.70
C GLY A 149 -27.91 -8.77 -2.87
N GLU A 150 -27.54 -9.17 -4.09
CA GLU A 150 -27.28 -10.59 -4.42
C GLU A 150 -26.09 -11.19 -3.66
N TYR A 151 -25.11 -10.36 -3.26
CA TYR A 151 -23.94 -10.83 -2.53
C TYR A 151 -24.28 -11.22 -1.09
N GLU A 152 -25.36 -10.67 -0.53
CA GLU A 152 -25.74 -10.84 0.87
C GLU A 152 -26.73 -11.99 1.14
N LEU A 153 -27.26 -12.64 0.09
CA LEU A 153 -28.26 -13.72 0.14
C LEU A 153 -27.61 -15.11 -0.01
#